data_AF-A0A0B8Q8R9-F1
#
_entry.id   AF-A0A0B8Q8R9-F1
#
_cell.length_a   1.000
_cell.length_b   1.000
_cell.length_c   1.000
_cell.angle_alpha   90.00
_cell.angle_beta   90.00
_cell.angle_gamma   90.00
#
_symmetry.space_group_name_H-M   'P 1'
#
loop_
_entity.id
_entity.type
_entity.pdbx_description
1 polymer ?
#
loop_
_entity_poly.entity_id
_entity_poly.type
_entity_poly.pdbx_seq_one_letter_code
_entity_poly.pdbx_strand_id
1 'polypeptide(L)'
;MLRRFNRFQHIPPSQAALALGIIGLGQAWSLYIPTVGGAIRPYLVVIGALLLIPVLLKYFLNPKIFLADIRHPLNGSLMAPMSMALLVLCDYVATVFPEPAHYLWLASLSLHLLMMVLFFGFQFADFKMANIVPSWFLYPVGVISSTLAVSGLGHITFSQNMANLCIAIYFVMLPVVLYRLVFLGKLPSVRALRSLLWRHLST
;
A
#
# COMPACT_ATOMS: atom_id res chain seq x y z
N MET A 1 -8.07 -26.10 -18.03
CA MET A 1 -8.14 -24.63 -17.84
C MET A 1 -8.06 -24.18 -16.36
N LEU A 2 -8.48 -25.00 -15.39
CA LEU A 2 -8.48 -24.65 -13.94
C LEU A 2 -7.10 -24.50 -13.27
N ARG A 3 -6.04 -25.15 -13.78
CA ARG A 3 -4.67 -25.04 -13.19
C ARG A 3 -4.05 -23.65 -13.30
N ARG A 4 -4.45 -22.83 -14.29
CA ARG A 4 -3.88 -21.48 -14.52
C ARG A 4 -4.38 -20.46 -13.48
N PHE A 5 -5.62 -20.61 -13.00
CA PHE A 5 -6.21 -19.73 -11.98
C PHE A 5 -5.57 -19.89 -10.59
N ASN A 6 -5.00 -21.06 -10.27
CA ASN A 6 -4.36 -21.28 -8.98
C ASN A 6 -3.04 -20.49 -8.81
N ARG A 7 -2.37 -20.11 -9.92
CA ARG A 7 -1.12 -19.34 -9.86
C ARG A 7 -1.33 -17.88 -9.47
N PHE A 8 -2.50 -17.30 -9.81
CA PHE A 8 -2.83 -15.91 -9.45
C PHE A 8 -3.09 -15.70 -7.95
N GLN A 9 -3.45 -16.77 -7.21
CA GLN A 9 -3.69 -16.66 -5.77
C GLN A 9 -2.39 -16.52 -4.94
N HIS A 10 -1.24 -16.90 -5.51
CA HIS A 10 0.05 -16.87 -4.85
C HIS A 10 0.80 -15.54 -5.01
N ILE A 11 0.18 -14.56 -5.67
CA ILE A 11 0.78 -13.22 -5.84
C ILE A 11 0.82 -12.54 -4.46
N PRO A 12 2.01 -12.17 -3.95
CA PRO A 12 2.12 -11.59 -2.63
C PRO A 12 1.62 -10.15 -2.63
N PRO A 13 0.94 -9.68 -1.56
CA PRO A 13 0.55 -8.27 -1.43
C PRO A 13 1.74 -7.31 -1.58
N SER A 14 2.94 -7.74 -1.16
CA SER A 14 4.18 -6.96 -1.27
C SER A 14 4.58 -6.60 -2.70
N GLN A 15 4.06 -7.30 -3.73
CA GLN A 15 4.26 -6.90 -5.12
C GLN A 15 3.68 -5.50 -5.41
N ALA A 16 2.61 -5.11 -4.71
CA ALA A 16 2.05 -3.77 -4.82
C ALA A 16 2.98 -2.68 -4.28
N ALA A 17 3.77 -2.99 -3.24
CA ALA A 17 4.79 -2.07 -2.72
C ALA A 17 5.91 -1.87 -3.75
N LEU A 18 6.30 -2.94 -4.47
CA LEU A 18 7.24 -2.82 -5.58
C LEU A 18 6.67 -1.94 -6.70
N ALA A 19 5.41 -2.17 -7.09
CA ALA A 19 4.72 -1.35 -8.08
C ALA A 19 4.70 0.14 -7.67
N LEU A 20 4.31 0.44 -6.43
CA LEU A 20 4.32 1.79 -5.86
C LEU A 20 5.72 2.43 -5.96
N GLY A 21 6.77 1.69 -5.60
CA GLY A 21 8.15 2.18 -5.66
C GLY A 21 8.59 2.53 -7.08
N ILE A 22 8.25 1.68 -8.07
CA ILE A 22 8.60 1.93 -9.47
C ILE A 22 7.85 3.14 -10.04
N ILE A 23 6.55 3.26 -9.77
CA ILE A 23 5.75 4.42 -10.22
C ILE A 23 6.26 5.70 -9.55
N GLY A 24 6.49 5.65 -8.23
CA GLY A 24 7.02 6.78 -7.45
C GLY A 24 8.41 7.21 -7.92
N LEU A 25 9.28 6.27 -8.32
CA LEU A 25 10.59 6.59 -8.89
C LEU A 25 10.47 7.38 -10.19
N GLY A 26 9.54 6.98 -11.07
CA GLY A 26 9.27 7.73 -12.31
C GLY A 26 8.79 9.15 -12.05
N GLN A 27 7.93 9.32 -11.04
CA GLN A 27 7.46 10.65 -10.64
C GLN A 27 8.57 11.51 -10.02
N ALA A 28 9.37 10.93 -9.13
CA ALA A 28 10.50 11.62 -8.51
C ALA A 28 11.51 12.10 -9.57
N TRP A 29 11.82 11.27 -10.56
CA TRP A 29 12.74 11.66 -11.63
C TRP A 29 12.17 12.79 -12.49
N SER A 30 10.89 12.71 -12.82
CA SER A 30 10.17 13.78 -13.53
C SER A 30 10.17 15.10 -12.78
N LEU A 31 10.13 15.05 -11.44
CA LEU A 31 10.07 16.22 -10.58
C LEU A 31 11.45 16.87 -10.37
N TYR A 32 12.48 16.07 -10.09
CA TYR A 32 13.81 16.57 -9.68
C TYR A 32 14.83 16.66 -10.82
N ILE A 33 14.69 15.84 -11.88
CA ILE A 33 15.59 15.86 -13.05
C ILE A 33 14.74 15.80 -14.34
N PRO A 34 14.00 16.87 -14.69
CA PRO A 34 12.97 16.82 -15.74
C PRO A 34 13.49 16.40 -17.12
N THR A 35 14.73 16.76 -17.46
CA THR A 35 15.36 16.44 -18.75
C THR A 35 15.45 14.94 -19.03
N VAL A 36 15.76 14.15 -18.00
CA VAL A 36 15.81 12.69 -18.08
C VAL A 36 14.44 12.12 -17.69
N GLY A 37 13.85 12.67 -16.63
CA GLY A 37 12.63 12.18 -16.00
C GLY A 37 11.43 12.12 -16.93
N GLY A 38 11.25 13.13 -17.78
CA GLY A 38 10.16 13.14 -18.76
C GLY A 38 10.21 11.94 -19.72
N ALA A 39 11.41 11.50 -20.12
CA ALA A 39 11.58 10.37 -21.03
C ALA A 39 11.39 9.01 -20.35
N ILE A 40 11.91 8.81 -19.13
CA ILE A 40 11.83 7.51 -18.41
C ILE A 40 10.52 7.28 -17.67
N ARG A 41 9.84 8.34 -17.22
CA ARG A 41 8.58 8.29 -16.46
C ARG A 41 7.51 7.39 -17.10
N PRO A 42 7.14 7.50 -18.39
CA PRO A 42 6.14 6.62 -19.01
C PRO A 42 6.49 5.14 -18.88
N TYR A 43 7.76 4.76 -19.10
CA TYR A 43 8.20 3.37 -19.03
C TYR A 43 8.11 2.81 -17.61
N LEU A 44 8.54 3.59 -16.60
CA LEU A 44 8.42 3.18 -15.20
C LEU A 44 6.95 3.05 -14.79
N VAL A 45 6.09 3.97 -15.21
CA VAL A 45 4.65 3.88 -14.94
C VAL A 45 4.04 2.63 -15.56
N VAL A 46 4.38 2.28 -16.80
CA VAL A 46 3.89 1.07 -17.46
C VAL A 46 4.37 -0.18 -16.72
N ILE A 47 5.65 -0.26 -16.35
CA ILE A 47 6.20 -1.39 -15.59
C ILE A 47 5.49 -1.51 -14.24
N GLY A 48 5.32 -0.40 -13.53
CA GLY A 48 4.60 -0.36 -12.26
C GLY A 48 3.14 -0.80 -12.38
N ALA A 49 2.43 -0.36 -13.43
CA ALA A 49 1.07 -0.78 -13.71
C ALA A 49 0.98 -2.29 -14.00
N LEU A 50 1.91 -2.83 -14.79
CA LEU A 50 1.99 -4.28 -15.07
C LEU A 50 2.27 -5.09 -13.80
N LEU A 51 3.02 -4.56 -12.84
CA LEU A 51 3.22 -5.16 -11.53
C LEU A 51 1.98 -5.06 -10.64
N LEU A 52 1.21 -3.97 -10.75
CA LEU A 52 0.03 -3.71 -9.92
C LEU A 52 -1.20 -4.51 -10.35
N ILE A 53 -1.47 -4.61 -11.65
CA ILE A 53 -2.66 -5.24 -12.24
C ILE A 53 -2.93 -6.65 -11.69
N PRO A 54 -1.95 -7.57 -11.64
CA PRO A 54 -2.18 -8.91 -11.12
C PRO A 54 -2.61 -8.93 -9.64
N VAL A 55 -2.11 -7.99 -8.84
CA VAL A 55 -2.47 -7.87 -7.41
C VAL A 55 -3.91 -7.37 -7.27
N LEU A 56 -4.29 -6.34 -8.04
CA LEU A 56 -5.67 -5.83 -8.06
C LEU A 56 -6.66 -6.91 -8.51
N LEU A 57 -6.34 -7.62 -9.60
CA LEU A 57 -7.17 -8.72 -10.10
C LEU A 57 -7.34 -9.85 -9.09
N LYS A 58 -6.27 -10.22 -8.36
CA LYS A 58 -6.35 -11.25 -7.30
C LYS A 58 -7.44 -10.90 -6.29
N TYR A 59 -7.45 -9.68 -5.77
CA TYR A 59 -8.37 -9.28 -4.71
C TYR A 59 -9.77 -8.93 -5.23
N PHE A 60 -9.86 -8.31 -6.40
CA PHE A 60 -11.14 -7.99 -7.03
C PHE A 60 -11.93 -9.26 -7.39
N LEU A 61 -11.27 -10.27 -7.94
CA LEU A 61 -11.91 -11.53 -8.34
C LEU A 61 -12.13 -12.49 -7.16
N ASN A 62 -11.46 -12.28 -6.01
CA ASN A 62 -11.56 -13.16 -4.84
C ASN A 62 -11.81 -12.37 -3.53
N PRO A 63 -13.02 -11.83 -3.30
CA PRO A 63 -13.35 -11.05 -2.09
C PRO A 63 -13.13 -11.82 -0.78
N LYS A 64 -13.27 -13.15 -0.79
CA LYS A 64 -12.99 -14.01 0.37
C LYS A 64 -11.50 -13.94 0.77
N ILE A 65 -10.60 -13.92 -0.22
CA ILE A 65 -9.15 -13.79 0.02
C ILE A 65 -8.82 -12.38 0.50
N PHE A 66 -9.44 -11.35 -0.09
CA PHE A 66 -9.30 -9.98 0.38
C PHE A 66 -9.65 -9.85 1.87
N LEU A 67 -10.80 -10.38 2.28
CA LEU A 67 -11.26 -10.31 3.67
C LEU A 67 -10.38 -11.14 4.62
N ALA A 68 -9.85 -12.28 4.16
CA ALA A 68 -8.92 -13.09 4.95
C ALA A 68 -7.57 -12.37 5.15
N ASP A 69 -7.01 -11.78 4.09
CA ASP A 69 -5.70 -11.10 4.15
C ASP A 69 -5.78 -9.79 4.95
N ILE A 70 -6.85 -9.00 4.80
CA ILE A 70 -6.99 -7.70 5.49
C ILE A 70 -7.16 -7.84 7.01
N ARG A 71 -7.68 -8.97 7.48
CA ARG A 71 -7.79 -9.29 8.91
C ARG A 71 -6.43 -9.56 9.55
N HIS A 72 -5.46 -10.03 8.77
CA HIS A 72 -4.15 -10.39 9.29
C HIS A 72 -3.29 -9.13 9.55
N PRO A 73 -2.68 -8.95 10.75
CA PRO A 73 -1.96 -7.72 11.10
C PRO A 73 -0.83 -7.32 10.12
N LEU A 74 -0.05 -8.30 9.67
CA LEU A 74 1.03 -8.09 8.71
C LEU A 74 0.52 -7.98 7.26
N ASN A 75 -0.11 -9.04 6.71
CA ASN A 75 -0.58 -9.04 5.32
C ASN A 75 -1.54 -7.89 5.04
N GLY A 76 -2.49 -7.62 5.95
CA GLY A 76 -3.46 -6.55 5.79
C GLY A 76 -2.85 -5.16 5.74
N SER A 77 -1.80 -4.89 6.52
CA SER A 77 -1.07 -3.62 6.42
C SER A 77 -0.24 -3.51 5.13
N LEU A 78 0.29 -4.63 4.64
CA LEU A 78 1.00 -4.71 3.35
C LEU A 78 0.08 -4.63 2.12
N MET A 79 -1.24 -4.59 2.31
CA MET A 79 -2.20 -4.36 1.24
C MET A 79 -2.36 -2.87 0.89
N ALA A 80 -2.06 -1.95 1.82
CA ALA A 80 -2.19 -0.50 1.62
C ALA A 80 -1.46 0.04 0.35
N PRO A 81 -0.25 -0.44 0.01
CA PRO A 81 0.45 -0.01 -1.21
C PRO A 81 -0.30 -0.26 -2.51
N MET A 82 -1.31 -1.16 -2.56
CA MET A 82 -2.13 -1.35 -3.76
C MET A 82 -2.91 -0.09 -4.13
N SER A 83 -3.63 0.47 -3.16
CA SER A 83 -4.42 1.68 -3.38
C SER A 83 -3.56 2.94 -3.40
N MET A 84 -2.43 2.95 -2.68
CA MET A 84 -1.44 4.03 -2.82
C MET A 84 -0.82 4.05 -4.22
N ALA A 85 -0.46 2.90 -4.79
CA ALA A 85 0.08 2.82 -6.14
C ALA A 85 -0.92 3.36 -7.18
N LEU A 86 -2.22 3.07 -7.00
CA LEU A 86 -3.27 3.66 -7.81
C LEU A 86 -3.34 5.19 -7.67
N LEU A 87 -3.25 5.73 -6.44
CA LEU A 87 -3.25 7.18 -6.20
C LEU A 87 -2.06 7.88 -6.87
N VAL A 88 -0.86 7.32 -6.77
CA VAL A 88 0.34 7.86 -7.44
C VAL A 88 0.24 7.68 -8.96
N LEU A 89 -0.36 6.61 -9.44
CA LEU A 89 -0.63 6.41 -10.87
C LEU A 89 -1.57 7.48 -11.42
N CYS A 90 -2.57 7.90 -10.65
CA CYS A 90 -3.50 8.97 -11.06
C CYS A 90 -2.76 10.28 -11.37
N ASP A 91 -1.66 10.57 -10.68
CA ASP A 91 -0.85 11.77 -10.95
C ASP A 91 -0.26 11.73 -12.36
N TYR A 92 0.23 10.57 -12.79
CA TYR A 92 0.70 10.39 -14.17
C TYR A 92 -0.46 10.48 -15.17
N VAL A 93 -1.56 9.79 -14.88
CA VAL A 93 -2.72 9.76 -15.78
C VAL A 93 -3.31 11.15 -15.94
N ALA A 94 -3.32 11.98 -14.90
CA ALA A 94 -3.83 13.35 -14.94
C ALA A 94 -3.07 14.24 -15.94
N THR A 95 -1.80 13.97 -16.23
CA THR A 95 -1.06 14.75 -17.24
C THR A 95 -1.41 14.38 -18.67
N VAL A 96 -2.04 13.22 -18.89
CA VAL A 96 -2.42 12.71 -20.23
C VAL A 96 -3.93 12.79 -20.45
N PHE A 97 -4.72 12.41 -19.44
CA PHE A 97 -6.17 12.35 -19.44
C PHE A 97 -6.74 12.88 -18.11
N PRO A 98 -6.89 14.21 -17.94
CA PRO A 98 -7.32 14.81 -16.67
C PRO A 98 -8.67 14.33 -16.15
N GLU A 99 -9.68 14.25 -17.03
CA GLU A 99 -11.05 13.83 -16.66
C GLU A 99 -11.10 12.38 -16.14
N PRO A 100 -10.62 11.35 -16.87
CA PRO A 100 -10.54 9.99 -16.34
C PRO A 100 -9.70 9.86 -15.07
N ALA A 101 -8.63 10.65 -14.93
CA ALA A 101 -7.77 10.63 -13.76
C ALA A 101 -8.53 11.06 -12.50
N HIS A 102 -9.45 12.03 -12.60
CA HIS A 102 -10.25 12.48 -11.47
C HIS A 102 -11.13 11.35 -10.90
N TYR A 103 -11.86 10.63 -11.76
CA TYR A 103 -12.70 9.50 -11.33
C TYR A 103 -11.88 8.34 -10.78
N LEU A 104 -10.75 8.02 -11.43
CA LEU A 104 -9.83 6.98 -10.95
C LEU A 104 -9.25 7.35 -9.58
N TRP A 105 -8.89 8.62 -9.39
CA TRP A 105 -8.38 9.12 -8.12
C TRP A 105 -9.43 8.99 -7.01
N LEU A 106 -10.68 9.40 -7.26
CA LEU A 106 -11.76 9.30 -6.27
C LEU A 106 -12.04 7.84 -5.88
N ALA A 107 -12.06 6.93 -6.86
CA ALA A 107 -12.20 5.50 -6.62
C ALA A 107 -11.02 4.95 -5.80
N SER A 108 -9.79 5.38 -6.11
CA SER A 108 -8.57 4.93 -5.43
C SER A 108 -8.48 5.44 -4.00
N LEU A 109 -8.87 6.69 -3.75
CA LEU A 109 -8.94 7.28 -2.42
C LEU A 109 -10.00 6.55 -1.59
N SER A 110 -11.19 6.35 -2.16
CA SER A 110 -12.28 5.63 -1.50
C SER A 110 -11.87 4.20 -1.14
N LEU A 111 -11.18 3.51 -2.05
CA LEU A 111 -10.62 2.19 -1.79
C LEU A 111 -9.59 2.21 -0.64
N HIS A 112 -8.69 3.19 -0.63
CA HIS A 112 -7.68 3.31 0.43
C HIS A 112 -8.31 3.56 1.80
N LEU A 113 -9.29 4.47 1.88
CA LEU A 113 -10.02 4.77 3.12
C LEU A 113 -10.86 3.57 3.59
N LEU A 114 -11.54 2.87 2.68
CA LEU A 114 -12.29 1.66 2.99
C LEU A 114 -11.37 0.58 3.57
N MET A 115 -10.24 0.33 2.91
CA MET A 115 -9.25 -0.65 3.39
C MET A 115 -8.68 -0.24 4.75
N MET A 116 -8.41 1.05 4.97
CA MET A 116 -7.96 1.58 6.25
C MET A 116 -8.98 1.31 7.36
N VAL A 117 -10.25 1.64 7.14
CA VAL A 117 -11.33 1.41 8.12
C VAL A 117 -11.50 -0.08 8.41
N LEU A 118 -11.51 -0.93 7.38
CA LEU A 118 -11.61 -2.38 7.55
C LEU A 118 -10.42 -2.95 8.33
N PHE A 119 -9.20 -2.56 7.95
CA PHE A 119 -7.98 -3.03 8.60
C PHE A 119 -7.98 -2.66 10.09
N PHE A 120 -8.11 -1.38 10.42
CA PHE A 120 -8.12 -0.93 11.81
C PHE A 120 -9.32 -1.45 12.58
N GLY A 121 -10.50 -1.58 11.95
CA GLY A 121 -11.67 -2.21 12.56
C GLY A 121 -11.39 -3.64 13.02
N PHE A 122 -10.73 -4.45 12.19
CA PHE A 122 -10.32 -5.80 12.59
C PHE A 122 -9.20 -5.81 13.63
N GLN A 123 -8.21 -4.92 13.50
CA GLN A 123 -7.07 -4.89 14.43
C GLN A 123 -7.45 -4.38 15.83
N PHE A 124 -8.42 -3.47 15.94
CA PHE A 124 -8.90 -2.98 17.24
C PHE A 124 -9.91 -3.93 17.89
N ALA A 125 -10.58 -4.81 17.13
CA ALA A 125 -11.50 -5.80 17.69
C ALA A 125 -10.80 -6.91 18.50
N ASP A 126 -9.58 -7.32 18.13
CA ASP A 126 -8.72 -8.24 18.90
C ASP A 126 -7.34 -7.61 19.10
N PHE A 127 -7.33 -6.46 19.78
CA PHE A 127 -6.13 -5.64 19.93
C PHE A 127 -5.06 -6.34 20.77
N LYS A 128 -3.88 -6.53 20.17
CA LYS A 128 -2.67 -7.02 20.85
C LYS A 128 -1.51 -6.12 20.45
N MET A 129 -0.84 -5.53 21.43
CA MET A 129 0.29 -4.61 21.18
C MET A 129 1.42 -5.27 20.35
N ALA A 130 1.61 -6.60 20.52
CA ALA A 130 2.56 -7.38 19.75
C ALA A 130 2.26 -7.43 18.23
N ASN A 131 1.00 -7.23 17.82
CA ASN A 131 0.55 -7.26 16.44
C ASN A 131 0.76 -5.93 15.69
N ILE A 132 1.11 -4.86 16.40
CA ILE A 132 1.51 -3.61 15.75
C ILE A 132 2.79 -3.87 14.99
N VAL A 133 2.81 -3.59 13.69
CA VAL A 133 4.01 -3.73 12.86
C VAL A 133 4.31 -2.41 12.15
N PRO A 134 5.56 -2.14 11.74
CA PRO A 134 5.91 -0.86 11.12
C PRO A 134 5.06 -0.52 9.89
N SER A 135 4.59 -1.52 9.15
CA SER A 135 3.72 -1.34 7.99
C SER A 135 2.31 -0.81 8.32
N TRP A 136 1.88 -0.79 9.58
CA TRP A 136 0.61 -0.13 9.97
C TRP A 136 0.60 1.35 9.59
N PHE A 137 1.79 1.95 9.52
CA PHE A 137 2.00 3.32 9.06
C PHE A 137 1.45 3.60 7.66
N LEU A 138 1.39 2.58 6.81
CA LEU A 138 1.03 2.71 5.41
C LEU A 138 -0.43 3.11 5.17
N TYR A 139 -1.34 2.86 6.13
CA TYR A 139 -2.72 3.34 5.97
C TYR A 139 -2.86 4.80 6.39
N PRO A 140 -2.59 5.22 7.64
CA PRO A 140 -2.92 6.59 8.05
C PRO A 140 -2.07 7.64 7.35
N VAL A 141 -0.77 7.37 7.17
CA VAL A 141 0.12 8.31 6.49
C VAL A 141 0.15 8.09 4.99
N GLY A 142 -0.15 6.88 4.51
CA GLY A 142 -0.18 6.62 3.07
C GLY A 142 -1.27 7.36 2.31
N VAL A 143 -2.31 7.86 3.00
CA VAL A 143 -3.31 8.78 2.43
C VAL A 143 -2.66 10.02 1.80
N ILE A 144 -1.46 10.43 2.24
CA ILE A 144 -0.71 11.53 1.63
C ILE A 144 -0.50 11.33 0.12
N SER A 145 -0.46 10.08 -0.36
CA SER A 145 -0.35 9.77 -1.79
C SER A 145 -1.48 10.39 -2.62
N SER A 146 -2.64 10.66 -2.01
CA SER A 146 -3.78 11.30 -2.65
C SER A 146 -3.55 12.77 -3.01
N THR A 147 -2.56 13.44 -2.40
CA THR A 147 -2.33 14.88 -2.60
C THR A 147 -1.59 15.20 -3.89
N LEU A 148 -0.94 14.20 -4.50
CA LEU A 148 -0.09 14.34 -5.70
C LEU A 148 -0.92 14.78 -6.91
N ALA A 149 -1.82 13.91 -7.39
CA ALA A 149 -2.65 14.16 -8.56
C ALA A 149 -3.57 15.37 -8.40
N VAL A 150 -4.11 15.55 -7.19
CA VAL A 150 -5.14 16.55 -6.85
C VAL A 150 -4.63 17.98 -6.92
N SER A 151 -3.32 18.19 -6.68
CA SER A 151 -2.73 19.51 -6.79
C SER A 151 -2.81 20.05 -8.23
N GLY A 152 -2.66 19.18 -9.23
CA GLY A 152 -2.86 19.51 -10.64
C GLY A 152 -4.32 19.57 -11.08
N LEU A 153 -5.25 18.98 -10.32
CA LEU A 153 -6.70 18.95 -10.61
C LEU A 153 -7.48 20.12 -9.97
N GLY A 154 -6.80 21.08 -9.34
CA GLY A 154 -7.41 22.32 -8.84
C GLY A 154 -7.91 22.30 -7.38
N HIS A 155 -7.70 21.21 -6.63
CA HIS A 155 -8.12 21.10 -5.22
C HIS A 155 -6.95 21.33 -4.23
N ILE A 156 -6.26 22.46 -4.36
CA ILE A 156 -5.04 22.78 -3.58
C ILE A 156 -5.31 22.75 -2.06
N THR A 157 -6.44 23.28 -1.60
CA THR A 157 -6.80 23.31 -0.17
C THR A 157 -6.94 21.90 0.42
N PHE A 158 -7.52 20.97 -0.35
CA PHE A 158 -7.59 19.56 0.07
C PHE A 158 -6.18 18.97 0.21
N SER A 159 -5.33 19.15 -0.80
CA SER A 159 -3.96 18.62 -0.78
C SER A 159 -3.16 19.14 0.42
N GLN A 160 -3.24 20.45 0.71
CA GLN A 160 -2.53 21.07 1.84
C GLN A 160 -3.03 20.54 3.19
N ASN A 161 -4.36 20.53 3.40
CA ASN A 161 -4.95 20.04 4.64
C ASN A 161 -4.66 18.55 4.86
N MET A 162 -4.76 17.74 3.81
CA MET A 162 -4.48 16.31 3.87
C MET A 162 -2.99 16.03 4.15
N ALA A 163 -2.08 16.77 3.51
CA ALA A 163 -0.65 16.64 3.78
C ALA A 163 -0.33 16.99 5.24
N ASN A 164 -0.85 18.12 5.75
CA ASN A 164 -0.66 18.54 7.14
C ASN A 164 -1.22 17.50 8.13
N LEU A 165 -2.40 16.94 7.85
CA LEU A 165 -2.99 15.87 8.65
C LEU A 165 -2.09 14.61 8.67
N CYS A 166 -1.62 14.16 7.50
CA CYS A 166 -0.74 12.99 7.42
C CYS A 166 0.59 13.22 8.14
N ILE A 167 1.16 14.42 8.07
CA ILE A 167 2.37 14.80 8.81
C ILE A 167 2.12 14.79 10.33
N ALA A 168 0.99 15.32 10.79
CA ALA A 168 0.63 15.27 12.21
C ALA A 168 0.48 13.82 12.70
N ILE A 169 -0.21 12.98 11.93
CA ILE A 169 -0.35 11.55 12.22
C ILE A 169 1.01 10.85 12.23
N TYR A 170 1.93 11.22 11.33
CA TYR A 170 3.29 10.67 11.31
C TYR A 170 4.00 10.84 12.64
N PHE A 171 4.01 12.05 13.18
CA PHE A 171 4.65 12.35 14.46
C PHE A 171 4.01 11.62 15.64
N VAL A 172 2.73 11.26 15.56
CA VAL A 172 2.05 10.47 16.59
C VAL A 172 2.37 8.98 16.46
N MET A 173 2.34 8.43 15.23
CA MET A 173 2.57 7.00 15.01
C MET A 173 4.03 6.59 15.18
N LEU A 174 4.97 7.47 14.84
CA LEU A 174 6.40 7.16 14.87
C LEU A 174 6.87 6.73 16.28
N PRO A 175 6.58 7.47 17.38
CA PRO A 175 6.89 7.02 18.74
C PRO A 175 6.29 5.66 19.10
N VAL A 176 5.04 5.39 18.70
CA VAL A 176 4.34 4.14 19.01
C VAL A 176 5.03 2.94 18.36
N VAL A 177 5.36 3.06 17.08
CA VAL A 177 6.06 2.00 16.33
C VAL A 177 7.48 1.81 16.86
N LEU A 178 8.21 2.90 17.14
CA LEU A 178 9.56 2.83 17.70
C LEU A 178 9.57 2.17 19.08
N TYR A 179 8.65 2.56 19.98
CA TYR A 179 8.49 1.94 21.30
C TYR A 179 8.30 0.43 21.16
N ARG A 180 7.40 0.00 20.26
CA ARG A 180 7.16 -1.43 20.02
C ARG A 180 8.39 -2.15 19.47
N LEU A 181 9.17 -1.54 18.59
CA LEU A 181 10.38 -2.16 18.04
C LEU A 181 11.50 -2.28 19.06
N VAL A 182 11.67 -1.29 19.94
CA VAL A 182 12.71 -1.27 20.96
C VAL A 182 12.38 -2.20 22.13
N PHE A 183 11.12 -2.20 22.61
CA PHE A 183 10.76 -2.85 23.87
C PHE A 183 10.03 -4.19 23.74
N LEU A 184 9.30 -4.44 22.64
CA LEU A 184 8.47 -5.66 22.50
C LEU A 184 9.13 -6.77 21.65
N GLY A 185 10.41 -6.64 21.32
CA GLY A 185 11.19 -7.68 20.63
C GLY A 185 10.73 -7.98 19.20
N LYS A 186 11.42 -8.93 18.54
CA LYS A 186 11.07 -9.34 17.17
C LYS A 186 9.73 -10.07 17.15
N LEU A 187 8.92 -9.82 16.12
CA LEU A 187 7.77 -10.69 15.80
C LEU A 187 8.24 -12.15 15.76
N PRO A 188 7.45 -13.12 16.24
CA PRO A 188 7.77 -14.53 16.06
C PRO A 188 7.99 -14.79 14.56
N SER A 189 9.23 -15.07 14.17
CA SER A 189 9.52 -15.31 12.77
C SER A 189 8.88 -16.64 12.36
N VAL A 190 8.27 -16.69 11.17
CA VAL A 190 7.76 -17.94 10.58
C VAL A 190 8.84 -19.03 10.54
N ARG A 191 10.11 -18.61 10.40
CA ARG A 191 11.28 -19.51 10.43
C ARG A 191 11.52 -20.13 11.81
N ALA A 192 11.33 -19.37 12.89
CA ALA A 192 11.52 -19.86 14.27
C ALA A 192 10.45 -20.89 14.67
N LEU A 193 9.19 -20.65 14.28
CA LEU A 193 8.09 -21.61 14.46
C LEU A 193 8.34 -22.92 13.70
N ARG A 194 8.84 -22.83 12.46
CA ARG A 194 9.17 -24.02 11.65
C ARG A 194 10.34 -24.82 12.23
N SER A 195 11.36 -24.16 12.80
CA SER A 195 12.47 -24.85 13.48
C SER A 195 12.07 -25.48 14.82
N LEU A 196 11.12 -24.88 15.56
CA LEU A 196 10.57 -25.45 16.79
C LEU A 196 9.71 -26.68 16.52
N LEU A 197 8.84 -26.61 15.50
CA LEU A 197 8.04 -27.74 15.05
C LEU A 197 8.90 -28.90 14.56
N TRP A 198 9.99 -28.62 13.84
CA TRP A 198 10.94 -29.66 13.42
C TRP A 198 11.63 -30.35 14.59
N ARG A 199 12.00 -29.59 15.64
CA ARG A 199 12.63 -30.15 16.84
C ARG A 199 11.72 -31.07 17.64
N HIS A 200 10.41 -30.82 17.64
CA HIS A 200 9.42 -31.68 18.29
C HIS A 200 9.00 -32.91 17.47
N LEU A 201 9.20 -32.87 16.14
CA LEU A 201 8.92 -34.00 15.25
C LEU A 201 10.14 -34.94 15.08
N SER A 202 11.32 -34.51 15.53
CA SER A 202 12.58 -35.26 15.43
C SER A 202 13.01 -35.93 16.74
N THR A 203 12.13 -35.98 17.75
CA THR A 203 12.29 -36.68 19.03
C THR A 203 11.14 -37.63 19.22
#